data_AF-A0A0C9XTN3-F1
#
_entry.id   AF-A0A0C9XTN3-F1
#
_cell.length_a   1.000
_cell.length_b   1.000
_cell.length_c   1.000
_cell.angle_alpha   90.00
_cell.angle_beta   90.00
_cell.angle_gamma   90.00
#
_symmetry.space_group_name_H-M   'P 1'
#
loop_
_entity.id
_entity.type
_entity.pdbx_description
1 polymer ?
#
loop_
_entity_poly.entity_id
_entity_poly.type
_entity_poly.pdbx_seq_one_letter_code
_entity_poly.pdbx_strand_id
1 'polypeptide(L)'
;AFATVWDYDNGKVGWVTQLVVRVNARKRYIATSLLQMLKQSWLFCGITALGLVSSHPAACHALSKYTDISISSLDLTFCQCNAKSILAVSPVAYVKDMELRGSLFEDGCTTGAFSCVFTNFYVNHNEPLEALAAYKAGGRWVLGELLEGHEFLIILPVQKPVALPDVFQ
;
A
#
# COMPACT_ATOMS: atom_id res chain seq x y z
N ALA A 1 13.52 -1.89 -4.43
CA ALA A 1 12.37 -2.42 -3.67
C ALA A 1 12.34 -3.91 -3.90
N PHE A 2 11.96 -4.70 -2.89
CA PHE A 2 11.66 -6.11 -3.10
C PHE A 2 10.16 -6.28 -3.17
N ALA A 3 9.73 -7.12 -4.11
CA ALA A 3 8.35 -7.40 -4.34
C ALA A 3 8.17 -8.84 -4.83
N THR A 4 6.98 -9.35 -4.63
CA THR A 4 6.55 -10.65 -5.15
C THR A 4 5.15 -10.51 -5.73
N VAL A 5 4.74 -11.51 -6.49
CA VAL A 5 3.47 -11.51 -7.20
C VAL A 5 2.79 -12.85 -6.99
N TRP A 6 1.48 -12.82 -6.79
CA TRP A 6 0.67 -14.03 -6.69
C TRP A 6 -0.73 -13.79 -7.25
N ASP A 7 -1.42 -14.87 -7.56
CA ASP A 7 -2.79 -14.85 -8.04
C ASP A 7 -3.78 -14.84 -6.86
N TYR A 8 -4.89 -14.14 -7.05
CA TYR A 8 -6.05 -14.10 -6.15
C TYR A 8 -7.32 -14.15 -7.00
N ASP A 9 -8.48 -14.38 -6.40
CA ASP A 9 -9.73 -14.66 -7.15
C ASP A 9 -10.05 -13.63 -8.26
N ASN A 10 -9.73 -12.35 -8.05
CA ASN A 10 -10.02 -11.26 -9.00
C ASN A 10 -8.80 -10.82 -9.85
N GLY A 11 -7.72 -11.61 -9.87
CA GLY A 11 -6.59 -11.41 -10.77
C GLY A 11 -5.23 -11.65 -10.12
N LYS A 12 -4.30 -10.72 -10.31
CA LYS A 12 -2.90 -10.88 -9.90
C LYS A 12 -2.43 -9.67 -9.11
N VAL A 13 -1.87 -9.88 -7.93
CA VAL A 13 -1.41 -8.81 -7.06
C VAL A 13 0.10 -8.70 -7.10
N GLY A 14 0.61 -7.49 -7.35
CA GLY A 14 1.97 -7.13 -6.99
C GLY A 14 2.02 -6.69 -5.54
N TRP A 15 2.95 -7.25 -4.77
CA TRP A 15 3.08 -6.89 -3.37
C TRP A 15 4.50 -6.47 -3.05
N VAL A 16 4.63 -5.27 -2.49
CA VAL A 16 5.92 -4.73 -2.05
C VAL A 16 6.21 -5.26 -0.65
N THR A 17 7.11 -6.23 -0.54
CA THR A 17 7.50 -6.83 0.75
C THR A 17 8.51 -5.95 1.50
N GLN A 18 9.39 -5.25 0.78
CA GLN A 18 10.36 -4.35 1.39
C GLN A 18 10.63 -3.11 0.53
N LEU A 19 10.46 -1.94 1.15
CA LEU A 19 10.77 -0.64 0.55
C LEU A 19 11.73 0.13 1.46
N VAL A 20 13.02 -0.19 1.33
CA VAL A 20 14.08 0.39 2.17
C VAL A 20 14.70 1.60 1.49
N VAL A 21 14.65 2.76 2.15
CA VAL A 21 15.37 3.97 1.76
C VAL A 21 16.18 4.47 2.95
N ARG A 22 17.49 4.64 2.75
CA ARG A 22 18.39 5.18 3.78
C ARG A 22 17.91 6.57 4.22
N VAL A 23 17.93 6.84 5.52
CA VAL A 23 17.42 8.09 6.13
C VAL A 23 17.97 9.33 5.42
N ASN A 24 19.29 9.39 5.19
CA ASN A 24 19.98 10.52 4.53
C ASN A 24 19.62 10.70 3.05
N ALA A 25 18.91 9.74 2.46
CA ALA A 25 18.45 9.76 1.08
C ALA A 25 16.92 9.91 0.95
N ARG A 26 16.19 10.03 2.07
CA ARG A 26 14.73 10.27 2.08
C ARG A 26 14.41 11.68 1.56
N LYS A 27 13.14 11.90 1.22
CA LYS A 27 12.62 13.16 0.61
C LYS A 27 13.22 13.51 -0.77
N ARG A 28 13.89 12.56 -1.44
CA ARG A 28 14.43 12.69 -2.80
C ARG A 28 13.70 11.82 -3.83
N TYR A 29 12.42 11.53 -3.59
CA TYR A 29 11.59 10.67 -4.44
C TYR A 29 12.10 9.24 -4.68
N ILE A 30 13.11 8.76 -3.95
CA ILE A 30 13.71 7.43 -4.16
C ILE A 30 12.69 6.30 -4.00
N ALA A 31 11.85 6.35 -2.97
CA ALA A 31 10.80 5.35 -2.78
C ALA A 31 9.87 5.28 -3.99
N THR A 32 9.44 6.45 -4.50
CA THR A 32 8.64 6.55 -5.72
C THR A 32 9.38 5.98 -6.93
N SER A 33 10.64 6.36 -7.17
CA SER A 33 11.43 5.84 -8.28
C SER A 33 11.59 4.32 -8.23
N LEU A 34 11.88 3.76 -7.04
CA LEU A 34 11.99 2.32 -6.85
C LEU A 34 10.68 1.58 -7.18
N LEU A 35 9.53 2.16 -6.81
CA LEU A 35 8.23 1.58 -7.16
C LEU A 35 7.92 1.75 -8.66
N GLN A 36 8.24 2.89 -9.27
CA GLN A 36 8.05 3.10 -10.71
C GLN A 36 8.91 2.13 -11.55
N MET A 37 10.11 1.81 -11.09
CA MET A 37 10.94 0.78 -11.74
C MET A 37 10.28 -0.61 -11.71
N LEU A 38 9.45 -0.92 -10.71
CA LEU A 38 8.70 -2.18 -10.70
C LEU A 38 7.67 -2.25 -11.85
N LYS A 39 7.13 -1.11 -12.34
CA LYS A 39 6.26 -1.10 -13.53
C LYS A 39 6.93 -1.70 -14.76
N GLN A 40 8.25 -1.54 -14.86
CA GLN A 40 9.03 -2.01 -16.01
C GLN A 40 9.45 -3.48 -15.89
N SER A 41 9.20 -4.10 -14.72
CA SER A 41 9.53 -5.50 -14.50
C SER A 41 8.50 -6.42 -15.15
N TRP A 42 8.98 -7.44 -15.86
CA TRP A 42 8.13 -8.52 -16.39
C TRP A 42 7.30 -9.21 -15.30
N LEU A 43 7.80 -9.24 -14.06
CA LEU A 43 7.11 -9.82 -12.91
C LEU A 43 5.77 -9.11 -12.66
N PHE A 44 5.72 -7.79 -12.89
CA PHE A 44 4.54 -6.95 -12.65
C PHE A 44 3.66 -6.83 -13.90
N CYS A 45 3.96 -7.56 -14.98
CA CYS A 45 3.12 -7.60 -16.16
C CYS A 45 1.76 -8.24 -15.82
N GLY A 46 0.68 -7.51 -16.13
CA GLY A 46 -0.69 -7.99 -15.97
C GLY A 46 -1.20 -8.04 -14.52
N ILE A 47 -0.52 -7.40 -13.56
CA ILE A 47 -1.08 -7.24 -12.22
C ILE A 47 -2.36 -6.37 -12.28
N THR A 48 -3.37 -6.73 -11.50
CA THR A 48 -4.63 -6.00 -11.35
C THR A 48 -4.71 -5.27 -10.02
N ALA A 49 -3.85 -5.62 -9.06
CA ALA A 49 -3.73 -4.98 -7.77
C ALA A 49 -2.27 -4.73 -7.41
N LEU A 50 -2.04 -3.69 -6.61
CA LEU A 50 -0.75 -3.41 -6.00
C LEU A 50 -0.94 -3.14 -4.51
N GLY A 51 -0.22 -3.86 -3.66
CA GLY A 51 -0.32 -3.75 -2.20
C GLY A 51 1.01 -3.50 -1.51
N LEU A 52 0.95 -2.84 -0.35
CA LEU A 52 2.04 -2.76 0.61
C LEU A 52 1.50 -2.63 2.04
N VAL A 53 2.34 -2.98 3.01
CA VAL A 53 2.15 -2.64 4.42
C VAL A 53 3.35 -1.83 4.90
N SER A 54 3.09 -0.69 5.54
CA SER A 54 4.16 0.16 6.09
C SER A 54 3.66 1.09 7.19
N SER A 55 4.45 1.21 8.25
CA SER A 55 4.31 2.29 9.24
C SER A 55 4.53 3.70 8.68
N HIS A 56 5.19 3.87 7.53
CA HIS A 56 5.64 5.19 7.08
C HIS A 56 4.70 5.79 6.00
N PRO A 57 4.06 6.96 6.26
CA PRO A 57 3.15 7.60 5.30
C PRO A 57 3.73 7.87 3.90
N ALA A 58 5.04 8.15 3.83
CA ALA A 58 5.73 8.38 2.56
C ALA A 58 5.75 7.12 1.66
N ALA A 59 5.79 5.91 2.23
CA ALA A 59 5.73 4.67 1.46
C ALA A 59 4.33 4.46 0.86
N CYS A 60 3.28 4.68 1.65
CA CYS A 60 1.89 4.65 1.19
C CYS A 60 1.64 5.65 0.07
N HIS A 61 2.12 6.88 0.23
CA HIS A 61 2.03 7.90 -0.81
C HIS A 61 2.81 7.53 -2.08
N ALA A 62 4.00 6.93 -1.94
CA ALA A 62 4.76 6.45 -3.10
C ALA A 62 4.01 5.38 -3.89
N LEU A 63 3.26 4.49 -3.23
CA LEU A 63 2.40 3.50 -3.88
C LEU A 63 1.19 4.14 -4.57
N SER A 64 0.60 5.17 -3.98
CA SER A 64 -0.48 5.92 -4.65
C SER A 64 0.02 6.53 -5.97
N LYS A 65 1.26 7.06 -5.97
CA LYS A 65 1.91 7.56 -7.20
C LYS A 65 2.20 6.47 -8.21
N TYR A 66 2.33 5.20 -7.81
CA TYR A 66 2.42 4.10 -8.77
C TYR A 66 1.14 3.98 -9.59
N THR A 67 -0.04 4.12 -8.99
CA THR A 67 -1.32 3.98 -9.68
C THR A 67 -1.84 5.27 -10.28
N ASP A 68 -1.03 6.34 -10.22
CA ASP A 68 -1.40 7.70 -10.64
C ASP A 68 -2.61 8.27 -9.89
N ILE A 69 -2.89 7.74 -8.69
CA ILE A 69 -3.97 8.21 -7.79
C ILE A 69 -3.37 9.06 -6.65
N SER A 70 -4.01 10.18 -6.33
CA SER A 70 -3.61 11.00 -5.18
C SER A 70 -3.98 10.31 -3.87
N ILE A 71 -3.06 10.30 -2.90
CA ILE A 71 -3.32 9.73 -1.57
C ILE A 71 -4.48 10.42 -0.83
N SER A 72 -4.73 11.69 -1.11
CA SER A 72 -5.81 12.48 -0.52
C SER A 72 -7.21 12.11 -1.02
N SER A 73 -7.29 11.38 -2.13
CA SER A 73 -8.55 11.04 -2.80
C SER A 73 -8.61 9.55 -3.13
N LEU A 74 -7.89 8.71 -2.37
CA LEU A 74 -7.96 7.26 -2.57
C LEU A 74 -9.34 6.78 -2.16
N ASP A 75 -10.02 6.13 -3.09
CA ASP A 75 -11.13 5.24 -2.77
C ASP A 75 -10.56 3.92 -2.23
N LEU A 76 -10.84 3.64 -0.96
CA LEU A 76 -10.38 2.44 -0.26
C LEU A 76 -11.36 1.27 -0.37
N THR A 77 -12.45 1.41 -1.13
CA THR A 77 -13.42 0.33 -1.39
C THR A 77 -12.74 -0.89 -2.00
N PHE A 78 -11.80 -0.69 -2.95
CA PHE A 78 -11.04 -1.80 -3.52
C PHE A 78 -10.23 -2.55 -2.46
N CYS A 79 -9.57 -1.82 -1.57
CA CYS A 79 -8.82 -2.39 -0.46
C CYS A 79 -9.76 -3.18 0.46
N GLN A 80 -10.89 -2.59 0.85
CA GLN A 80 -11.89 -3.23 1.70
C GLN A 80 -12.39 -4.57 1.13
N CYS A 81 -12.75 -4.59 -0.15
CA CYS A 81 -13.31 -5.79 -0.78
C CYS A 81 -12.28 -6.90 -1.03
N ASN A 82 -11.00 -6.56 -1.24
CA ASN A 82 -10.00 -7.53 -1.69
C ASN A 82 -8.90 -7.85 -0.66
N ALA A 83 -8.74 -7.05 0.40
CA ALA A 83 -7.64 -7.25 1.36
C ALA A 83 -7.62 -8.66 1.94
N LYS A 84 -8.75 -9.14 2.45
CA LYS A 84 -8.84 -10.46 3.08
C LYS A 84 -8.47 -11.59 2.12
N SER A 85 -9.00 -11.58 0.90
CA SER A 85 -8.72 -12.63 -0.10
C SER A 85 -7.28 -12.57 -0.61
N ILE A 86 -6.75 -11.37 -0.87
CA ILE A 86 -5.35 -11.16 -1.29
C ILE A 86 -4.37 -11.68 -0.24
N LEU A 87 -4.58 -11.32 1.03
CA LEU A 87 -3.68 -11.73 2.12
C LEU A 87 -3.75 -13.24 2.33
N ALA A 88 -4.96 -13.83 2.39
CA ALA A 88 -5.15 -15.25 2.68
C ALA A 88 -4.44 -16.21 1.72
N VAL A 89 -4.18 -15.80 0.47
CA VAL A 89 -3.48 -16.62 -0.53
C VAL A 89 -2.00 -16.23 -0.71
N SER A 90 -1.49 -15.31 0.12
CA SER A 90 -0.12 -14.84 0.00
C SER A 90 0.89 -15.99 0.17
N PRO A 91 1.93 -16.07 -0.69
CA PRO A 91 3.05 -16.98 -0.50
C PRO A 91 4.01 -16.49 0.61
N VAL A 92 3.80 -15.28 1.13
CA VAL A 92 4.62 -14.69 2.17
C VAL A 92 3.93 -14.89 3.52
N ALA A 93 4.48 -15.76 4.37
CA ALA A 93 3.85 -16.18 5.62
C ALA A 93 3.39 -15.00 6.50
N TYR A 94 4.25 -14.01 6.74
CA TYR A 94 3.89 -12.87 7.58
C TYR A 94 2.79 -11.97 6.98
N VAL A 95 2.57 -12.03 5.66
CA VAL A 95 1.48 -11.30 4.98
C VAL A 95 0.17 -12.09 5.08
N LYS A 96 0.25 -13.42 4.93
CA LYS A 96 -0.91 -14.31 5.03
C LYS A 96 -1.63 -14.21 6.38
N ASP A 97 -0.85 -14.08 7.45
CA ASP A 97 -1.36 -14.11 8.81
C ASP A 97 -1.65 -12.71 9.40
N MET A 98 -1.64 -11.65 8.57
CA MET A 98 -1.92 -10.29 9.04
C MET A 98 -3.37 -10.13 9.48
N GLU A 99 -3.56 -9.62 10.69
CA GLU A 99 -4.87 -9.23 11.18
C GLU A 99 -5.25 -7.85 10.64
N LEU A 100 -6.34 -7.77 9.87
CA LEU A 100 -6.91 -6.52 9.38
C LEU A 100 -7.53 -5.72 10.52
N ARG A 101 -7.18 -4.44 10.65
CA ARG A 101 -7.61 -3.55 11.74
C ARG A 101 -8.03 -2.18 11.23
N GLY A 102 -8.87 -1.50 12.01
CA GLY A 102 -9.34 -0.15 11.73
C GLY A 102 -10.74 -0.13 11.13
N SER A 103 -11.34 1.06 11.08
CA SER A 103 -12.74 1.25 10.70
C SER A 103 -13.09 0.82 9.27
N LEU A 104 -12.09 0.55 8.40
CA LEU A 104 -12.32 -0.03 7.08
C LEU A 104 -12.74 -1.51 7.17
N PHE A 105 -12.29 -2.23 8.20
CA PHE A 105 -12.48 -3.68 8.33
C PHE A 105 -13.29 -4.08 9.57
N GLU A 106 -13.37 -3.21 10.58
CA GLU A 106 -13.99 -3.47 11.88
C GLU A 106 -15.16 -2.52 12.12
N ASP A 107 -16.36 -3.07 12.31
CA ASP A 107 -17.54 -2.29 12.69
C ASP A 107 -17.35 -1.67 14.09
N GLY A 108 -17.66 -0.39 14.24
CA GLY A 108 -17.60 0.32 15.52
C GLY A 108 -16.19 0.64 16.02
N CYS A 109 -15.15 0.55 15.17
CA CYS A 109 -13.78 0.92 15.57
C CYS A 109 -13.67 2.42 15.89
N THR A 110 -13.27 2.75 17.12
CA THR A 110 -13.16 4.13 17.65
C THR A 110 -11.72 4.62 17.82
N THR A 111 -10.73 3.82 17.41
CA THR A 111 -9.29 4.09 17.62
C THR A 111 -8.74 5.20 16.73
N GLY A 112 -9.48 5.61 15.70
CA GLY A 112 -9.04 6.53 14.65
C GLY A 112 -8.20 5.87 13.56
N ALA A 113 -7.78 4.60 13.72
CA ALA A 113 -7.20 3.82 12.63
C ALA A 113 -8.25 3.52 11.56
N PHE A 114 -7.91 3.68 10.29
CA PHE A 114 -8.84 3.42 9.19
C PHE A 114 -8.48 2.12 8.44
N SER A 115 -7.31 2.06 7.81
CA SER A 115 -6.85 0.87 7.07
C SER A 115 -5.47 0.44 7.55
N CYS A 116 -5.45 -0.51 8.48
CA CYS A 116 -4.24 -0.98 9.14
C CYS A 116 -4.18 -2.51 9.22
N VAL A 117 -3.01 -3.01 9.57
CA VAL A 117 -2.79 -4.39 10.01
C VAL A 117 -2.00 -4.40 11.32
N PHE A 118 -2.25 -5.41 12.15
CA PHE A 118 -1.44 -5.64 13.35
C PHE A 118 -0.22 -6.48 12.97
N THR A 119 0.98 -5.93 13.14
CA THR A 119 2.25 -6.59 12.73
C THR A 119 3.19 -6.87 13.90
N ASN A 120 2.80 -6.54 15.14
CA ASN A 120 3.66 -6.63 16.33
C ASN A 120 5.00 -5.88 16.16
N PHE A 121 5.02 -4.85 15.32
CA PHE A 121 6.24 -4.10 15.02
C PHE A 121 6.39 -2.92 16.00
N TYR A 122 7.09 -3.15 17.12
CA TYR A 122 7.25 -2.19 18.23
C TYR A 122 8.54 -1.35 18.14
N VAL A 123 8.88 -0.83 16.95
CA VAL A 123 10.03 0.09 16.82
C VAL A 123 9.63 1.53 17.14
N ASN A 124 10.64 2.38 17.36
CA ASN A 124 10.43 3.81 17.56
C ASN A 124 9.67 4.44 16.37
N HIS A 125 8.40 4.80 16.61
CA HIS A 125 7.51 5.41 15.62
C HIS A 125 7.62 6.95 15.56
N ASN A 126 8.59 7.59 16.22
CA ASN A 126 8.70 9.06 16.23
C ASN A 126 8.73 9.64 14.81
N GLU A 127 9.62 9.14 13.95
CA GLU A 127 9.71 9.63 12.57
C GLU A 127 8.44 9.31 11.73
N PRO A 128 7.88 8.08 11.77
CA PRO A 128 6.57 7.80 11.17
C PRO A 128 5.44 8.73 11.63
N LEU A 129 5.36 9.02 12.94
CA LEU A 129 4.33 9.87 13.54
C LEU A 129 4.51 11.34 13.17
N GLU A 130 5.74 11.86 13.15
CA GLU A 130 6.05 13.21 12.66
C GLU A 130 5.66 13.36 11.18
N ALA A 131 5.99 12.36 10.37
CA ALA A 131 5.56 12.35 8.97
C ALA A 131 4.04 12.30 8.86
N LEU A 132 3.36 11.47 9.64
CA LEU A 132 1.90 11.37 9.66
C LEU A 132 1.25 12.71 9.99
N ALA A 133 1.74 13.41 11.02
CA ALA A 133 1.27 14.73 11.40
C ALA A 133 1.36 15.73 10.22
N ALA A 134 2.46 15.72 9.47
CA ALA A 134 2.62 16.58 8.29
C ALA A 134 1.68 16.22 7.11
N TYR A 135 1.34 14.94 6.94
CA TYR A 135 0.35 14.52 5.94
C TYR A 135 -1.07 14.92 6.34
N LYS A 136 -1.43 14.74 7.61
CA LYS A 136 -2.74 15.12 8.17
C LYS A 136 -2.95 16.63 8.16
N ALA A 137 -1.97 17.42 8.60
CA ALA A 137 -2.05 18.88 8.58
C ALA A 137 -2.24 19.45 7.17
N GLY A 138 -1.72 18.76 6.14
CA GLY A 138 -1.93 19.13 4.74
C GLY A 138 -3.26 18.64 4.14
N GLY A 139 -4.13 17.97 4.91
CA GLY A 139 -5.39 17.40 4.40
C GLY A 139 -5.21 16.26 3.40
N ARG A 140 -4.06 15.57 3.42
CA ARG A 140 -3.68 14.58 2.39
C ARG A 140 -3.85 13.13 2.83
N TRP A 141 -4.28 12.87 4.06
CA TRP A 141 -4.19 11.54 4.67
C TRP A 141 -5.56 10.88 4.85
N VAL A 142 -5.68 9.63 4.40
CA VAL A 142 -6.94 8.87 4.40
C VAL A 142 -6.86 7.52 5.12
N LEU A 143 -5.68 7.06 5.54
CA LEU A 143 -5.50 5.74 6.17
C LEU A 143 -5.69 5.76 7.70
N GLY A 144 -6.02 6.92 8.28
CA GLY A 144 -6.30 7.09 9.70
C GLY A 144 -5.05 7.22 10.58
N GLU A 145 -5.20 6.94 11.87
CA GLU A 145 -4.11 6.98 12.84
C GLU A 145 -3.16 5.78 12.74
N LEU A 146 -1.88 6.00 13.04
CA LEU A 146 -0.90 4.94 13.24
C LEU A 146 -0.89 4.53 14.71
N LEU A 147 -1.47 3.38 15.03
CA LEU A 147 -1.45 2.81 16.37
C LEU A 147 -0.14 2.05 16.62
N GLU A 148 0.23 1.91 17.89
CA GLU A 148 1.40 1.11 18.28
C GLU A 148 1.24 -0.35 17.85
N GLY A 149 2.32 -0.94 17.34
CA GLY A 149 2.33 -2.32 16.83
C GLY A 149 1.54 -2.54 15.52
N HIS A 150 1.00 -1.46 14.94
CA HIS A 150 0.27 -1.49 13.68
C HIS A 150 1.05 -0.84 12.55
N GLU A 151 0.68 -1.20 11.33
CA GLU A 151 1.16 -0.57 10.11
C GLU A 151 -0.02 -0.28 9.18
N PHE A 152 0.13 0.74 8.33
CA PHE A 152 -0.90 1.04 7.35
C PHE A 152 -0.96 -0.04 6.29
N LEU A 153 -2.17 -0.44 5.93
CA LEU A 153 -2.45 -1.30 4.79
C LEU A 153 -2.98 -0.45 3.65
N ILE A 154 -2.37 -0.59 2.47
CA ILE A 154 -2.85 0.04 1.25
C ILE A 154 -2.79 -0.97 0.10
N ILE A 155 -3.94 -1.20 -0.53
CA ILE A 155 -4.08 -2.03 -1.72
C ILE A 155 -4.87 -1.23 -2.75
N LEU A 156 -4.27 -1.02 -3.91
CA LEU A 156 -4.84 -0.19 -4.97
C LEU A 156 -5.06 -1.00 -6.24
N PRO A 157 -6.14 -0.74 -6.99
CA PRO A 157 -6.30 -1.32 -8.31
C PRO A 157 -5.23 -0.74 -9.25
N VAL A 158 -4.67 -1.60 -10.09
CA VAL A 158 -3.81 -1.15 -11.19
C VAL A 158 -4.68 -1.05 -12.43
N GLN A 159 -4.79 0.17 -12.96
CA GLN A 159 -5.51 0.38 -14.22
C GLN A 159 -4.79 -0.42 -15.31
N LYS A 160 -5.54 -1.24 -16.06
CA LYS A 160 -5.01 -1.77 -17.31
C LYS A 160 -4.57 -0.58 -18.18
N PRO A 161 -3.43 -0.66 -18.88
CA PRO A 161 -3.19 0.27 -19.98
C PRO A 161 -4.44 0.25 -20.85
N VAL A 162 -5.02 1.44 -21.11
CA VAL A 162 -6.05 1.56 -22.14
C VAL A 162 -5.46 0.90 -23.38
N ALA A 163 -6.10 -0.16 -23.87
CA ALA A 163 -5.68 -0.76 -25.13
C ALA A 163 -5.65 0.37 -26.15
N LEU A 164 -4.49 0.59 -26.78
CA LEU A 164 -4.43 1.53 -27.90
C LEU A 164 -5.53 1.10 -28.88
N PRO A 165 -6.34 2.02 -29.41
CA PRO A 165 -7.28 1.65 -30.46
C PRO A 165 -6.49 0.92 -31.55
N ASP A 166 -7.02 -0.20 -32.04
CA ASP A 166 -6.47 -0.95 -33.16
C ASP A 166 -6.46 -0.03 -34.39
N VAL A 167 -5.38 0.74 -34.58
CA VAL A 167 -5.21 1.59 -35.77
C VAL A 167 -4.56 0.82 -36.92
N PHE A 168 -4.14 -0.43 -36.71
CA PHE A 168 -3.63 -1.27 -37.80
C PHE A 168 -4.03 -2.74 -37.59
N GLN A 169 -5.24 -3.08 -38.05
CA GLN A 169 -5.55 -4.38 -38.64
C GLN A 169 -5.77 -4.19 -40.14
#